data_AF-A0A2M8Y1C6-F1
#
_entry.id   AF-A0A2M8Y1C6-F1
#
_cell.length_a   1.000
_cell.length_b   1.000
_cell.length_c   1.000
_cell.angle_alpha   90.00
_cell.angle_beta   90.00
_cell.angle_gamma   90.00
#
_symmetry.space_group_name_H-M   'P 1'
#
loop_
_entity.id
_entity.type
_entity.pdbx_description
1 polymer ?
#
loop_
_entity_poly.entity_id
_entity_poly.type
_entity_poly.pdbx_seq_one_letter_code
_entity_poly.pdbx_strand_id
1 'polypeptide(L)'
;MKKTVFIPMVAMFSIAIIFTSCKPSTKEVQDAQENVQEAKEDLAVAKRQANADEWQNFKNEMNAVIEKNDARITALKKEIKKTGKAADAEYDKKVDALEEKNKELKLKMENYKNDADSDWQSFKREFNHDMDELGNAFNDLTVNNKK
;
A
#
# COMPACT_ATOMS: atom_id res chain seq x y z
N MET A 1 18.07 -34.60 66.25
CA MET A 1 19.09 -35.66 66.09
C MET A 1 19.33 -35.84 64.60
N LYS A 2 20.55 -35.52 64.14
CA LYS A 2 20.98 -35.74 62.75
C LYS A 2 21.48 -37.18 62.65
N LYS A 3 21.06 -37.92 61.63
CA LYS A 3 21.81 -39.06 61.09
C LYS A 3 21.72 -39.03 59.57
N THR A 4 22.81 -38.58 58.97
CA THR A 4 23.29 -38.99 57.64
C THR A 4 23.61 -40.51 57.71
N VAL A 5 23.65 -41.32 56.65
CA VAL A 5 24.49 -41.28 55.44
C VAL A 5 24.00 -42.43 54.50
N PHE A 6 24.05 -42.25 53.16
CA PHE A 6 24.67 -43.12 52.12
C PHE A 6 23.98 -43.03 50.73
N ILE A 7 24.70 -42.41 49.79
CA ILE A 7 24.61 -42.45 48.30
C ILE A 7 25.61 -43.55 47.84
N PRO A 8 25.63 -44.18 46.61
CA PRO A 8 25.00 -43.87 45.30
C PRO A 8 24.39 -45.06 44.50
N MET A 9 23.57 -44.77 43.47
CA MET A 9 23.70 -45.47 42.17
C MET A 9 23.04 -44.68 41.04
N VAL A 10 23.80 -44.48 39.96
CA VAL A 10 23.40 -43.89 38.69
C VAL A 10 22.39 -44.79 37.98
N ALA A 11 21.29 -44.22 37.50
CA ALA A 11 20.53 -44.77 36.39
C ALA A 11 20.16 -43.61 35.44
N MET A 12 20.79 -43.61 34.28
CA MET A 12 20.50 -42.74 33.16
C MET A 12 19.00 -42.81 32.85
N PHE A 13 18.27 -41.70 32.96
CA PHE A 13 16.98 -41.58 32.31
C PHE A 13 17.26 -41.26 30.84
N SER A 14 17.44 -42.32 30.07
CA SER A 14 17.53 -42.25 28.62
C SER A 14 16.32 -41.51 28.09
N ILE A 15 16.60 -40.43 27.37
CA ILE A 15 15.63 -39.73 26.51
C ILE A 15 15.17 -40.75 25.46
N ALA A 16 14.02 -41.36 25.68
CA ALA A 16 13.32 -42.10 24.65
C ALA A 16 12.68 -41.08 23.71
N ILE A 17 13.44 -40.60 22.72
CA ILE A 17 12.84 -40.05 21.50
C ILE A 17 12.19 -41.25 20.82
N ILE A 18 10.92 -41.48 21.13
CA ILE A 18 10.08 -42.30 20.28
C ILE A 18 9.97 -41.49 18.99
N PHE A 19 10.75 -41.87 17.97
CA PHE A 19 10.53 -41.43 16.60
C PHE A 19 9.18 -42.01 16.14
N THR A 20 8.09 -41.38 16.56
CA THR A 20 6.81 -41.55 15.89
C THR A 20 6.99 -40.94 14.52
N SER A 21 7.20 -41.81 13.53
CA SER A 21 7.10 -41.48 12.12
C SER A 21 5.72 -40.85 11.88
N CYS A 22 5.64 -39.52 11.84
CA CYS A 22 4.45 -38.80 11.41
C CYS A 22 4.27 -39.07 9.91
N LYS A 23 3.61 -40.18 9.58
CA LYS A 23 2.92 -40.32 8.29
C LYS A 23 1.50 -39.80 8.51
N PRO A 24 1.20 -38.54 8.16
CA PRO A 24 -0.18 -38.07 8.22
C PRO A 24 -1.02 -38.91 7.26
N SER A 25 -2.20 -39.29 7.71
CA SER A 25 -3.17 -39.96 6.86
C SER A 25 -3.66 -39.01 5.76
N THR A 26 -4.11 -39.55 4.63
CA THR A 26 -4.64 -38.73 3.52
C THR A 26 -5.76 -37.79 3.95
N LYS A 27 -6.56 -38.20 4.97
CA LYS A 27 -7.62 -37.36 5.56
C LYS A 27 -7.05 -36.20 6.37
N GLU A 28 -6.08 -36.45 7.25
CA GLU A 28 -5.42 -35.37 8.01
C GLU A 28 -4.71 -34.36 7.10
N VAL A 29 -4.15 -34.81 5.96
CA VAL A 29 -3.58 -33.90 4.95
C VAL A 29 -4.67 -33.07 4.26
N GLN A 30 -5.81 -33.68 3.91
CA GLN A 30 -6.93 -32.97 3.30
C GLN A 30 -7.55 -31.94 4.26
N ASP A 31 -7.82 -32.33 5.51
CA ASP A 31 -8.35 -31.44 6.54
C ASP A 31 -7.38 -30.28 6.81
N ALA A 32 -6.07 -30.55 6.87
CA ALA A 32 -5.07 -29.49 7.02
C ALA A 32 -5.04 -28.53 5.83
N GLN A 33 -5.22 -29.03 4.61
CA GLN A 33 -5.30 -28.19 3.40
C GLN A 33 -6.56 -27.32 3.39
N GLU A 34 -7.71 -27.88 3.76
CA GLU A 34 -8.99 -27.16 3.86
C GLU A 34 -8.92 -26.06 4.93
N ASN A 35 -8.44 -26.37 6.13
CA ASN A 35 -8.25 -25.39 7.21
C ASN A 35 -7.30 -24.25 6.81
N VAL A 36 -6.22 -24.55 6.07
CA VAL A 36 -5.30 -23.52 5.57
C VAL A 36 -5.98 -22.64 4.52
N GLN A 37 -6.85 -23.21 3.69
CA GLN A 37 -7.61 -22.46 2.69
C GLN A 37 -8.65 -21.54 3.35
N GLU A 38 -9.43 -22.06 4.30
CA GLU A 38 -10.39 -21.29 5.10
C GLU A 38 -9.70 -20.15 5.85
N ALA A 39 -8.57 -20.42 6.54
CA ALA A 39 -7.82 -19.40 7.25
C ALA A 39 -7.27 -18.30 6.32
N LYS A 40 -6.92 -18.62 5.08
CA LYS A 40 -6.53 -17.63 4.07
C LYS A 40 -7.71 -16.77 3.63
N GLU A 41 -8.87 -17.37 3.45
CA GLU A 41 -10.11 -16.68 3.07
C GLU A 41 -10.58 -15.74 4.19
N ASP A 42 -10.55 -16.19 5.44
CA ASP A 42 -10.88 -15.36 6.60
C ASP A 42 -9.92 -14.19 6.77
N LEU A 43 -8.61 -14.44 6.62
CA LEU A 43 -7.60 -13.38 6.66
C LEU A 43 -7.82 -12.37 5.53
N ALA A 44 -8.19 -12.84 4.34
CA ALA A 44 -8.51 -12.02 3.18
C ALA A 44 -9.73 -11.11 3.43
N VAL A 45 -10.80 -11.66 4.00
CA VAL A 45 -12.01 -10.91 4.37
C VAL A 45 -11.70 -9.87 5.45
N ALA A 46 -10.96 -10.27 6.50
CA ALA A 46 -10.59 -9.38 7.59
C ALA A 46 -9.75 -8.19 7.11
N LYS A 47 -8.76 -8.43 6.24
CA LYS A 47 -7.95 -7.36 5.61
C LYS A 47 -8.81 -6.40 4.79
N ARG A 48 -9.75 -6.93 4.01
CA ARG A 48 -10.65 -6.11 3.19
C ARG A 48 -11.54 -5.23 4.05
N GLN A 49 -12.14 -5.80 5.09
CA GLN A 49 -13.02 -5.06 6.01
C GLN A 49 -12.26 -4.00 6.79
N ALA A 50 -11.04 -4.30 7.26
CA ALA A 50 -10.22 -3.37 8.01
C ALA A 50 -9.90 -2.09 7.23
N ASN A 51 -9.75 -2.18 5.90
CA ASN A 51 -9.32 -1.08 5.05
C ASN A 51 -10.43 -0.50 4.16
N ALA A 52 -11.65 -1.04 4.19
CA ALA A 52 -12.71 -0.65 3.24
C ALA A 52 -13.10 0.83 3.39
N ASP A 53 -13.36 1.27 4.61
CA ASP A 53 -13.75 2.66 4.91
C ASP A 53 -12.60 3.61 4.66
N GLU A 54 -11.38 3.24 5.07
CA GLU A 54 -10.17 4.04 4.84
C GLU A 54 -9.91 4.23 3.34
N TRP A 55 -10.00 3.15 2.57
CA TRP A 55 -9.88 3.19 1.12
C TRP A 55 -10.92 4.10 0.48
N GLN A 56 -12.20 3.96 0.86
CA GLN A 56 -13.26 4.75 0.26
C GLN A 56 -13.10 6.24 0.56
N ASN A 57 -12.73 6.59 1.80
CA ASN A 57 -12.45 7.97 2.18
C ASN A 57 -11.25 8.52 1.41
N PHE A 58 -10.14 7.77 1.36
CA PHE A 58 -8.95 8.17 0.61
C PHE A 58 -9.26 8.38 -0.88
N LYS A 59 -10.00 7.46 -1.50
CA LYS A 59 -10.40 7.59 -2.91
C LYS A 59 -11.21 8.87 -3.15
N ASN A 60 -12.17 9.16 -2.27
CA ASN A 60 -12.99 10.37 -2.38
C ASN A 60 -12.14 11.64 -2.23
N GLU A 61 -11.28 11.70 -1.22
CA GLU A 61 -10.39 12.83 -0.96
C GLU A 61 -9.43 13.07 -2.14
N MET A 62 -8.77 12.01 -2.61
CA MET A 62 -7.81 12.11 -3.70
C MET A 62 -8.46 12.49 -5.03
N ASN A 63 -9.65 11.95 -5.33
CA ASN A 63 -10.40 12.36 -6.51
C ASN A 63 -10.78 13.84 -6.47
N ALA A 64 -11.21 14.36 -5.31
CA ALA A 64 -11.49 15.78 -5.16
C ALA A 64 -10.24 16.65 -5.36
N VAL A 65 -9.07 16.20 -4.90
CA VAL A 65 -7.79 16.89 -5.14
C VAL A 65 -7.40 16.85 -6.63
N ILE A 66 -7.57 15.70 -7.31
CA ILE A 66 -7.32 15.56 -8.75
C ILE A 66 -8.20 16.51 -9.56
N GLU A 67 -9.49 16.60 -9.25
CA GLU A 67 -10.42 17.51 -9.93
C GLU A 67 -10.02 18.98 -9.73
N LYS A 68 -9.59 19.33 -8.51
CA LYS A 68 -9.05 20.67 -8.23
C LYS A 68 -7.78 20.96 -9.04
N ASN A 69 -6.92 19.97 -9.21
CA ASN A 69 -5.72 20.10 -10.03
C ASN A 69 -6.07 20.29 -11.52
N ASP A 70 -7.05 19.56 -12.05
CA ASP A 70 -7.56 19.74 -13.42
C ASP A 70 -8.07 21.17 -13.65
N ALA A 71 -8.82 21.72 -12.69
CA ALA A 71 -9.29 23.10 -12.75
C ALA A 71 -8.14 24.11 -12.77
N ARG A 72 -7.10 23.89 -11.93
CA ARG A 72 -5.89 24.73 -11.89
C ARG A 72 -5.12 24.67 -13.20
N ILE A 73 -4.88 23.47 -13.74
CA ILE A 73 -4.20 23.26 -15.03
C ILE A 73 -4.96 23.96 -16.15
N THR A 74 -6.28 23.82 -16.18
CA THR A 74 -7.13 24.51 -17.16
C THR A 74 -6.98 26.03 -17.08
N ALA A 75 -6.90 26.59 -15.88
CA ALA A 75 -6.67 28.02 -15.68
C ALA A 75 -5.26 28.43 -16.18
N LEU A 76 -4.22 27.66 -15.85
CA LEU A 76 -2.85 27.92 -16.31
C LEU A 76 -2.77 27.91 -17.85
N LYS A 77 -3.37 26.92 -18.51
CA LYS A 77 -3.44 26.84 -19.99
C LYS A 77 -4.16 28.03 -20.62
N LYS A 78 -5.14 28.63 -19.94
CA LYS A 78 -5.81 29.85 -20.41
C LYS A 78 -4.93 31.08 -20.30
N GLU A 79 -4.14 31.20 -19.22
CA GLU A 79 -3.24 32.33 -19.02
C GLU A 79 -2.10 32.33 -20.06
N ILE A 80 -1.52 31.17 -20.39
CA ILE A 80 -0.51 31.03 -21.48
C ILE A 80 -1.02 31.60 -22.80
N LYS A 81 -2.27 31.29 -23.16
CA LYS A 81 -2.88 31.77 -24.40
C LYS A 81 -3.07 33.28 -24.44
N LYS A 82 -3.12 33.96 -23.29
CA LYS A 82 -3.26 35.42 -23.19
C LYS A 82 -1.91 36.14 -23.27
N THR A 83 -0.82 35.55 -22.76
CA THR A 83 0.50 36.19 -22.64
C THR A 83 1.31 36.17 -23.94
N GLY A 84 1.13 35.14 -24.77
CA GLY A 84 1.47 35.16 -26.19
C GLY A 84 2.95 35.34 -26.57
N LYS A 85 3.94 35.05 -25.70
CA LYS A 85 5.37 35.19 -26.02
C LYS A 85 6.25 34.10 -25.41
N ALA A 86 7.32 33.77 -26.14
CA ALA A 86 8.40 32.78 -25.94
C ALA A 86 8.93 32.45 -24.52
N ALA A 87 8.53 33.13 -23.45
CA ALA A 87 8.60 32.59 -22.09
C ALA A 87 7.64 31.38 -21.90
N ASP A 88 6.68 31.23 -22.80
CA ASP A 88 5.63 30.22 -22.78
C ASP A 88 6.13 28.80 -23.06
N ALA A 89 7.18 28.55 -23.86
CA ALA A 89 7.45 27.16 -24.29
C ALA A 89 7.92 26.23 -23.15
N GLU A 90 8.73 26.74 -22.21
CA GLU A 90 9.12 25.96 -21.02
C GLU A 90 7.97 25.88 -20.00
N TYR A 91 7.22 26.97 -19.86
CA TYR A 91 6.06 27.02 -18.98
C TYR A 91 4.93 26.09 -19.44
N ASP A 92 4.65 26.06 -20.74
CA ASP A 92 3.69 25.18 -21.42
C ASP A 92 4.08 23.71 -21.23
N LYS A 93 5.35 23.36 -21.45
CA LYS A 93 5.87 22.02 -21.15
C LYS A 93 5.66 21.62 -19.69
N LYS A 94 5.89 22.53 -18.74
CA LYS A 94 5.66 22.26 -17.32
C LYS A 94 4.17 22.08 -17.02
N VAL A 95 3.29 22.88 -17.63
CA VAL A 95 1.83 22.74 -17.49
C VAL A 95 1.32 21.43 -18.12
N ASP A 96 1.88 21.00 -19.25
CA ASP A 96 1.57 19.71 -19.85
C ASP A 96 2.07 18.55 -18.99
N ALA A 97 3.27 18.67 -18.40
CA ALA A 97 3.77 17.67 -17.45
C ALA A 97 2.88 17.55 -16.19
N LEU A 98 2.33 18.67 -15.70
CA LEU A 98 1.34 18.64 -14.62
C LEU A 98 0.06 17.91 -15.06
N GLU A 99 -0.40 18.13 -16.28
CA GLU A 99 -1.59 17.47 -16.83
C GLU A 99 -1.38 15.96 -16.99
N GLU A 100 -0.23 15.55 -17.50
CA GLU A 100 0.15 14.15 -17.63
C GLU A 100 0.19 13.47 -16.26
N LYS A 101 0.93 14.02 -15.30
CA LYS A 101 0.99 13.47 -13.93
C LYS A 101 -0.40 13.41 -13.26
N ASN A 102 -1.26 14.41 -13.43
CA ASN A 102 -2.61 14.39 -12.85
C ASN A 102 -3.49 13.30 -13.50
N LYS A 103 -3.35 13.07 -14.81
CA LYS A 103 -4.01 11.96 -15.52
C LYS A 103 -3.49 10.59 -15.06
N GLU A 104 -2.19 10.45 -14.86
CA GLU A 104 -1.59 9.23 -14.31
C GLU A 104 -2.12 8.91 -12.92
N LEU A 105 -2.21 9.91 -12.03
CA LEU A 105 -2.80 9.76 -10.69
C LEU A 105 -4.27 9.33 -10.77
N LYS A 106 -5.04 9.90 -11.69
CA LYS A 106 -6.43 9.47 -11.93
C LYS A 106 -6.51 8.00 -12.34
N LEU A 107 -5.70 7.59 -13.32
CA LEU A 107 -5.65 6.20 -13.77
C LEU A 107 -5.17 5.26 -12.67
N LYS A 108 -4.18 5.66 -11.87
CA LYS A 108 -3.67 4.92 -10.72
C LYS A 108 -4.78 4.68 -9.68
N MET A 109 -5.61 5.69 -9.41
CA MET A 109 -6.76 5.59 -8.51
C MET A 109 -7.90 4.72 -9.07
N GLU A 110 -8.18 4.81 -10.38
CA GLU A 110 -9.22 4.01 -11.05
C GLU A 110 -8.86 2.53 -11.15
N ASN A 111 -7.58 2.23 -11.40
CA ASN A 111 -7.10 0.86 -11.61
C ASN A 111 -6.81 0.11 -10.30
N TYR A 112 -6.63 0.82 -9.18
CA TYR A 112 -6.38 0.17 -7.90
C TYR A 112 -7.61 -0.58 -7.40
N LYS A 113 -7.41 -1.88 -7.14
CA LYS A 113 -8.42 -2.76 -6.57
C LYS A 113 -8.05 -3.02 -5.12
N ASN A 114 -8.86 -2.50 -4.20
CA ASN A 114 -8.76 -2.82 -2.77
C ASN A 114 -9.36 -4.22 -2.52
N ASP A 115 -8.61 -5.24 -2.88
CA ASP A 115 -8.90 -6.64 -2.59
C ASP A 115 -7.96 -7.19 -1.49
N ALA A 116 -8.14 -8.44 -1.13
CA ALA A 116 -7.44 -9.06 -0.01
C ALA A 116 -5.92 -9.20 -0.19
N ASP A 117 -5.47 -9.28 -1.45
CA ASP A 117 -4.06 -9.45 -1.80
C ASP A 117 -3.39 -8.08 -2.09
N SER A 118 -4.18 -7.02 -2.13
CA SER A 118 -3.70 -5.67 -2.40
C SER A 118 -2.82 -5.14 -1.26
N ASP A 119 -1.70 -4.52 -1.63
CA ASP A 119 -0.84 -3.80 -0.69
C ASP A 119 -1.33 -2.35 -0.53
N TRP A 120 -2.42 -2.21 0.23
CA TRP A 120 -3.06 -0.92 0.52
C TRP A 120 -2.10 0.13 1.07
N GLN A 121 -1.25 -0.26 2.01
CA GLN A 121 -0.35 0.69 2.66
C GLN A 121 0.73 1.18 1.69
N SER A 122 1.27 0.32 0.83
CA SER A 122 2.22 0.75 -0.19
C SER A 122 1.58 1.65 -1.24
N PHE A 123 0.40 1.26 -1.74
CA PHE A 123 -0.35 2.11 -2.66
C PHE A 123 -0.61 3.50 -2.10
N LYS A 124 -1.12 3.59 -0.86
CA LYS A 124 -1.41 4.87 -0.19
C LYS A 124 -0.16 5.74 -0.06
N ARG A 125 0.98 5.17 0.33
CA ARG A 125 2.24 5.91 0.47
C ARG A 125 2.73 6.47 -0.86
N GLU A 126 2.78 5.62 -1.89
CA GLU A 126 3.23 6.04 -3.23
C GLU A 126 2.29 7.10 -3.82
N PHE A 127 0.97 6.90 -3.70
CA PHE A 127 0.01 7.85 -4.23
C PHE A 127 0.14 9.24 -3.57
N ASN A 128 0.32 9.28 -2.24
CA ASN A 128 0.55 10.54 -1.54
C ASN A 128 1.86 11.20 -1.98
N HIS A 129 2.92 10.40 -2.16
CA HIS A 129 4.19 10.92 -2.65
C HIS A 129 4.05 11.55 -4.05
N ASP A 130 3.40 10.86 -4.98
CA ASP A 130 3.14 11.37 -6.33
C ASP A 130 2.30 12.66 -6.30
N MET A 131 1.32 12.74 -5.38
CA MET A 131 0.50 13.93 -5.18
C MET A 131 1.29 15.11 -4.60
N ASP A 132 2.18 14.86 -3.65
CA ASP A 132 3.06 15.87 -3.07
C ASP A 132 4.04 16.42 -4.11
N GLU A 133 4.62 15.55 -4.95
CA GLU A 133 5.46 15.97 -6.07
C GLU A 133 4.69 16.86 -7.05
N LEU A 134 3.45 16.48 -7.39
CA LEU A 134 2.59 17.29 -8.24
C LEU A 134 2.30 18.65 -7.61
N GLY A 135 2.02 18.69 -6.30
CA GLY A 135 1.83 19.91 -5.53
C GLY A 135 3.04 20.85 -5.58
N ASN A 136 4.25 20.29 -5.43
CA ASN A 136 5.50 21.03 -5.54
C ASN A 136 5.71 21.60 -6.95
N ALA A 137 5.45 20.79 -7.98
CA ALA A 137 5.53 21.25 -9.37
C ALA A 137 4.58 22.41 -9.68
N PHE A 138 3.37 22.42 -9.11
CA PHE A 138 2.48 23.58 -9.18
C PHE A 138 3.08 24.82 -8.51
N ASN A 139 3.69 24.67 -7.33
CA ASN A 139 4.27 25.78 -6.59
C ASN A 139 5.43 26.41 -7.38
N ASP A 140 6.30 25.58 -7.94
CA ASP A 140 7.44 26.02 -8.75
C ASP A 140 6.99 26.84 -9.97
N LEU A 141 5.87 26.49 -10.59
CA LEU A 141 5.29 27.29 -11.67
C LEU A 141 4.83 28.68 -11.21
N THR A 142 4.23 28.77 -10.02
CA THR A 142 3.70 30.05 -9.51
C THR A 142 4.79 30.97 -8.94
N VAL A 143 5.87 30.42 -8.39
CA VAL A 143 7.01 31.19 -7.87
C VAL A 143 7.82 31.80 -9.01
N ASN A 144 8.00 31.06 -10.10
CA ASN A 144 8.75 31.54 -11.27
C ASN A 144 8.01 32.62 -12.09
N ASN A 145 6.71 32.82 -11.86
CA ASN A 145 5.90 33.81 -12.58
C ASN A 145 5.76 35.17 -11.82
N LYS A 146 6.48 35.35 -10.70
CA LYS A 146 6.47 36.60 -9.89
C LYS A 146 7.69 37.52 -10.12
N LYS A 147 8.54 37.23 -11.10
CA LYS A 147 9.68 38.09 -11.50
C LYS A 147 9.41 38.73 -12.85
#